data_AF-A0A645B5Y8-F1
#
_entry.id   AF-A0A645B5Y8-F1
#
_cell.length_a   1.000
_cell.length_b   1.000
_cell.length_c   1.000
_cell.angle_alpha   90.00
_cell.angle_beta   90.00
_cell.angle_gamma   90.00
#
_symmetry.space_group_name_H-M   'P 1'
#
loop_
_entity.id
_entity.type
_entity.pdbx_description
1 polymer ?
#
loop_
_entity_poly.entity_id
_entity_poly.type
_entity_poly.pdbx_seq_one_letter_code
_entity_poly.pdbx_strand_id
1 'polypeptide(L)' 'MSSGIVDFYDKLDELEKNLPSFFVRIHQRYLVNLNYVSSVESNKLVINNEILPISRGRYNSFMVEFAKIMLR' A
#
# COMPACT_ATOMS: atom_id res chain seq x y z
N MET A 1 -12.15 -15.30 -6.79
CA MET A 1 -11.46 -14.19 -7.48
C MET A 1 -10.23 -14.79 -8.14
N SER A 2 -10.02 -14.50 -9.42
CA SER A 2 -8.90 -15.04 -10.21
C SER A 2 -7.57 -14.58 -9.59
N SER A 3 -6.82 -15.53 -9.04
CA SER A 3 -5.42 -15.35 -8.63
C SER A 3 -4.57 -15.18 -9.88
N GLY A 4 -4.17 -13.95 -10.19
CA GLY A 4 -3.33 -13.67 -11.34
C GLY A 4 -2.79 -12.25 -11.32
N ILE A 5 -1.62 -12.07 -11.92
CA ILE A 5 -1.06 -10.75 -12.22
C ILE A 5 -1.86 -10.19 -13.40
N VAL A 6 -2.32 -8.96 -13.27
CA VAL A 6 -3.01 -8.23 -14.34
C VAL A 6 -2.18 -6.99 -14.67
N ASP A 7 -1.71 -6.93 -15.91
CA ASP A 7 -0.99 -5.78 -16.43
C ASP A 7 -1.97 -4.80 -17.08
N PHE A 8 -1.81 -3.51 -16.79
CA PHE A 8 -2.61 -2.43 -17.37
C PHE A 8 -1.82 -1.12 -17.44
N TYR A 9 -2.29 -0.18 -18.28
CA TYR A 9 -1.68 1.14 -18.43
C TYR A 9 -2.38 2.18 -17.56
N ASP A 10 -1.65 2.71 -16.57
CA ASP A 10 -2.09 3.85 -15.76
C ASP A 10 -0.88 4.50 -15.04
N LYS A 11 -1.12 5.60 -14.32
CA LYS A 11 -0.16 6.26 -13.44
C LYS A 11 -0.56 6.04 -11.99
N LEU A 12 0.39 5.59 -11.18
CA LEU A 12 0.17 5.39 -9.74
C LEU A 12 -0.32 6.66 -9.02
N ASP A 13 0.09 7.85 -9.47
CA ASP A 13 -0.34 9.12 -8.89
C ASP A 13 -1.83 9.43 -9.18
N GLU A 14 -2.37 8.93 -10.29
CA GLU A 14 -3.81 9.06 -10.58
C GLU A 14 -4.61 7.98 -9.86
N LEU A 15 -4.10 6.75 -9.82
CA LEU A 15 -4.70 5.67 -9.03
C LEU A 15 -4.80 6.03 -7.54
N GLU A 16 -3.76 6.65 -6.96
CA GLU A 16 -3.75 7.10 -5.56
C GLU A 16 -4.88 8.10 -5.24
N LYS A 17 -5.33 8.91 -6.21
CA LYS A 17 -6.43 9.86 -6.03
C LYS A 17 -7.82 9.23 -6.20
N ASN A 18 -7.92 8.27 -7.11
CA ASN A 18 -9.19 7.72 -7.57
C ASN A 18 -9.60 6.43 -6.85
N LEU A 19 -8.65 5.75 -6.20
CA LEU A 19 -8.93 4.54 -5.44
C LEU A 19 -9.43 4.83 -4.03
N PRO A 20 -10.17 3.89 -3.41
CA PRO A 20 -10.62 4.03 -2.03
C PRO A 20 -9.48 4.29 -1.04
N SER A 21 -9.78 4.94 0.08
CA SER A 21 -8.79 5.35 1.10
C SER A 21 -7.97 4.22 1.75
N PHE A 22 -8.35 2.96 1.53
CA PHE A 22 -7.55 1.80 1.96
C PHE A 22 -6.46 1.41 0.94
N PHE A 23 -6.39 2.07 -0.22
CA PHE A 23 -5.23 2.01 -1.11
C PHE A 23 -4.25 3.13 -0.75
N VAL A 24 -3.06 2.75 -0.29
CA VAL A 24 -2.06 3.68 0.21
C VAL A 24 -0.74 3.53 -0.54
N ARG A 25 -0.15 4.66 -0.95
CA ARG A 25 1.09 4.70 -1.69
C ARG A 25 2.28 4.64 -0.74
N ILE A 26 3.03 3.56 -0.82
CA ILE A 26 4.13 3.26 0.13
C ILE A 26 5.51 3.52 -0.48
N HIS A 27 5.60 3.53 -1.82
CA HIS A 27 6.85 3.69 -2.58
C HIS A 27 6.56 4.28 -3.96
N GLN A 28 7.57 4.78 -4.67
CA GLN A 28 7.38 5.27 -6.06
C GLN A 28 6.81 4.21 -7.03
N ARG A 29 6.92 2.92 -6.69
CA ARG A 29 6.48 1.79 -7.52
C ARG A 29 5.32 0.97 -6.92
N TYR A 30 4.87 1.32 -5.71
CA TYR A 30 3.92 0.48 -4.97
C TYR A 30 2.77 1.31 -4.39
N LEU A 31 1.55 0.94 -4.79
CA LEU A 31 0.28 1.37 -4.22
C LEU A 31 -0.42 0.10 -3.71
N VAL A 32 -0.78 0.09 -2.43
CA VAL A 32 -1.11 -1.14 -1.71
C VAL A 32 -2.50 -1.07 -1.09
N ASN A 33 -3.28 -2.14 -1.22
CA ASN A 33 -4.53 -2.31 -0.49
C ASN A 33 -4.24 -2.78 0.95
N LEU A 34 -4.48 -1.91 1.93
CA LEU A 34 -4.17 -2.15 3.33
C LEU A 34 -5.06 -3.23 3.99
N ASN A 35 -6.18 -3.60 3.39
CA ASN A 35 -7.02 -4.70 3.89
C ASN A 35 -6.34 -6.08 3.79
N TYR A 36 -5.25 -6.20 3.02
CA TYR A 36 -4.49 -7.44 2.83
C TYR A 36 -3.13 -7.45 3.55
N VAL A 37 -2.85 -6.40 4.31
CA VAL A 37 -1.58 -6.28 5.04
C VAL A 37 -1.63 -7.16 6.28
N SER A 38 -0.62 -8.02 6.41
CA SER A 38 -0.47 -8.90 7.58
C SER A 38 0.30 -8.22 8.71
N SER A 39 1.36 -7.47 8.38
CA SER A 39 2.14 -6.71 9.38
C SER A 39 2.92 -5.55 8.75
N VAL A 40 3.33 -4.61 9.59
CA VAL A 40 4.31 -3.56 9.28
C VAL A 40 5.54 -3.80 10.15
N GLU A 41 6.69 -3.97 9.52
CA GLU A 41 7.95 -4.26 10.20
C GLU A 41 9.00 -3.22 9.83
N SER A 42 9.32 -2.34 10.77
CA SER A 42 10.20 -1.18 10.51
C SER A 42 9.68 -0.41 9.30
N ASN A 43 10.44 -0.34 8.19
CA ASN A 43 10.08 0.34 6.96
C ASN A 43 9.58 -0.61 5.85
N LYS A 44 8.95 -1.72 6.22
CA LYS A 44 8.47 -2.73 5.27
C LYS A 44 7.03 -3.15 5.59
N LEU A 45 6.32 -3.55 4.55
CA LEU A 45 4.99 -4.14 4.62
C LEU A 45 5.05 -5.62 4.26
N VAL A 46 4.33 -6.44 5.01
CA VAL A 46 4.17 -7.87 4.73
C VAL A 46 2.76 -8.11 4.20
N ILE A 47 2.67 -8.69 2.99
CA ILE A 47 1.41 -8.97 2.29
C ILE A 47 1.54 -10.32 1.61
N ASN A 48 0.68 -11.29 1.95
CA ASN A 48 0.65 -12.60 1.30
C ASN A 48 2.05 -13.23 1.11
N ASN A 49 2.87 -13.24 2.16
CA ASN A 49 4.26 -13.72 2.18
C ASN A 49 5.28 -12.90 1.35
N GLU A 50 4.87 -11.79 0.74
CA GLU A 50 5.76 -10.82 0.11
C GLU A 50 6.12 -9.68 1.06
N ILE A 51 7.32 -9.12 0.86
CA ILE A 51 7.85 -8.00 1.65
C ILE A 51 8.05 -6.81 0.72
N LEU A 52 7.27 -5.75 0.93
CA LEU A 52 7.33 -4.53 0.13
C LEU A 52 8.01 -3.39 0.91
N PRO A 53 9.02 -2.71 0.35
CA PRO A 53 9.68 -1.60 1.02
C PRO A 53 8.81 -0.34 1.01
N ILE A 54 8.78 0.35 2.15
CA ILE A 54 8.22 1.69 2.29
C ILE A 54 9.37 2.69 2.08
N SER A 55 9.17 3.68 1.21
CA SER A 55 10.18 4.71 1.01
C SER A 55 10.29 5.62 2.24
N ARG A 56 11.51 6.07 2.56
CA ARG A 56 11.75 6.97 3.71
C ARG A 56 10.86 8.22 3.67
N GLY A 57 10.70 8.81 2.49
CA GLY A 57 9.87 10.01 2.31
C GLY A 57 8.38 9.80 2.51
N ARG A 58 7.89 8.54 2.43
CA ARG A 58 6.48 8.19 2.61
C ARG A 58 6.18 7.47 3.91
N TYR A 59 7.20 7.11 4.68
CA TYR A 59 7.03 6.31 5.91
C TYR A 59 6.13 7.00 6.93
N ASN A 60 6.38 8.28 7.23
CA ASN A 60 5.60 8.99 8.25
C ASN A 60 4.14 9.20 7.83
N SER A 61 3.88 9.57 6.58
CA SER A 61 2.50 9.72 6.07
C SER A 61 1.77 8.37 6.06
N PHE A 62 2.46 7.32 5.62
CA PHE A 62 1.95 5.95 5.65
C PHE A 62 1.53 5.54 7.07
N MET A 63 2.37 5.74 8.09
CA MET A 63 2.05 5.32 9.46
C MET A 63 0.80 6.02 10.01
N VAL A 64 0.57 7.27 9.64
CA VAL A 64 -0.65 8.01 10.01
C VAL A 64 -1.88 7.40 9.35
N GLU A 65 -1.83 7.08 8.06
CA GLU A 65 -2.94 6.46 7.33
C GLU A 65 -3.22 5.04 7.82
N PHE A 66 -2.15 4.26 8.06
CA PHE A 66 -2.25 2.92 8.60
C PHE A 66 -2.91 2.91 9.97
N ALA A 67 -2.50 3.80 10.89
CA ALA A 67 -3.13 3.93 12.20
C ALA A 67 -4.62 4.29 12.11
N LYS A 68 -4.99 5.21 11.20
CA LYS A 68 -6.41 5.58 10.98
C LYS A 68 -7.28 4.40 10.53
N ILE A 69 -6.71 3.48 9.76
CA ILE A 69 -7.44 2.29 9.29
C ILE A 69 -7.54 1.25 10.40
N MET A 70 -6.50 1.07 11.22
CA MET A 70 -6.51 0.12 12.34
C MET A 70 -7.42 0.53 13.51
N LEU A 71 -7.73 1.82 13.63
CA LEU A 71 -8.61 2.38 14.67
C LEU A 71 -10.08 2.51 14.23
N ARG A 72 -10.41 2.11 13.00
CA ARG A 72 -11.79 2.03 12.51
C ARG A 72 -12.36 0.65 12.76
#